data_AF-A0A850W6V7-F1
#
_entry.id   AF-A0A850W6V7-F1
#
_cell.length_a   1.000
_cell.length_b   1.000
_cell.length_c   1.000
_cell.angle_alpha   90.00
_cell.angle_beta   90.00
_cell.angle_gamma   90.00
#
_symmetry.space_group_name_H-M   'P 1'
#
loop_
_entity.id
_entity.type
_entity.pdbx_description
1 polymer ?
#
loop_
_entity_poly.entity_id
_entity_poly.type
_entity_poly.pdbx_seq_one_letter_code
_entity_poly.pdbx_strand_id
1 'polypeptide(L)'
;METLVREKGVNSFQMFMTYKDLYMLRDSELYQVFRACRDIGAIARVHAENGELVAEGAKEALDLGITGPEGIEISRPEELEAEATHRVITIANRTHCPVYLVNVSSMSAGDVVAAAKMQGKVVYAETTTAHATLTGLHYYHQDWFHAAAYVTVPPLRLDTNTSAYLMSLLAKHPTPWELSSPGTPLHGCPIPQAPCFPGAKLPRHPTAWMPRSPGTPLPGHCAP
;
A
#
# COMPACT_ATOMS: atom_id res chain seq x y z
N MET A 1 3.00 -4.37 18.88
CA MET A 1 2.66 -3.23 18.00
C MET A 1 2.64 -1.91 18.76
N GLU A 2 1.91 -1.78 19.88
CA GLU A 2 1.82 -0.52 20.65
C GLU A 2 3.16 0.12 21.03
N THR A 3 4.09 -0.65 21.60
CA THR A 3 5.43 -0.14 21.98
C THR A 3 6.18 0.45 20.78
N LEU A 4 6.09 -0.17 19.60
CA LEU A 4 6.76 0.31 18.39
C LEU A 4 6.20 1.67 17.96
N VAL A 5 4.89 1.85 18.05
CA VAL A 5 4.25 3.13 17.71
C VAL A 5 4.58 4.21 18.74
N ARG A 6 4.42 3.90 20.03
CA ARG A 6 4.53 4.90 21.10
C ARG A 6 5.96 5.32 21.39
N GLU A 7 6.91 4.41 21.27
CA GLU A 7 8.27 4.62 21.76
C GLU A 7 9.33 4.59 20.66
N LYS A 8 9.03 4.00 19.49
CA LYS A 8 10.01 3.79 18.42
C LYS A 8 9.70 4.54 17.13
N GLY A 9 8.60 5.31 17.09
CA GLY A 9 8.24 6.14 15.93
C GLY A 9 7.79 5.34 14.70
N VAL A 10 7.39 4.07 14.86
CA VAL A 10 6.88 3.23 13.77
C VAL A 10 5.39 3.50 13.57
N ASN A 11 4.92 3.75 12.36
CA ASN A 11 3.50 4.00 12.07
C ASN A 11 2.92 3.12 10.95
N SER A 12 3.65 2.11 10.51
CA SER A 12 3.19 1.17 9.48
C SER A 12 3.65 -0.25 9.80
N PHE A 13 2.79 -1.22 9.46
CA PHE A 13 3.05 -2.64 9.67
C PHE A 13 2.79 -3.40 8.37
N GLN A 14 3.68 -4.31 8.01
CA GLN A 14 3.59 -5.14 6.82
C GLN A 14 2.99 -6.51 7.16
N MET A 15 1.99 -6.92 6.40
CA MET A 15 1.34 -8.23 6.49
C MET A 15 1.38 -8.92 5.13
N PHE A 16 1.29 -10.25 5.12
CA PHE A 16 1.34 -11.05 3.91
C PHE A 16 0.10 -11.95 3.83
N MET A 17 -0.52 -12.00 2.65
CA MET A 17 -1.59 -12.95 2.32
C MET A 17 -1.07 -14.19 1.56
N THR A 18 0.22 -14.17 1.24
CA THR A 18 0.98 -15.26 0.61
C THR A 18 2.11 -15.72 1.52
N TYR A 19 2.97 -16.60 1.02
CA TYR A 19 3.99 -17.32 1.80
C TYR A 19 3.34 -18.19 2.87
N LYS A 20 2.49 -19.11 2.40
CA LYS A 20 1.88 -20.16 3.23
C LYS A 20 2.96 -20.84 4.09
N ASP A 21 2.62 -21.10 5.34
CA ASP A 21 3.49 -21.70 6.36
C ASP A 21 4.72 -20.87 6.81
N LEU A 22 4.92 -19.65 6.28
CA LEU A 22 6.00 -18.75 6.70
C LEU A 22 5.49 -17.42 7.26
N TYR A 23 4.80 -16.62 6.44
CA TYR A 23 4.37 -15.26 6.79
C TYR A 23 2.87 -15.01 6.63
N MET A 24 2.17 -15.94 5.96
CA MET A 24 0.76 -15.79 5.61
C MET A 24 -0.12 -15.65 6.85
N LEU A 25 -0.94 -14.59 6.88
CA LEU A 25 -2.03 -14.44 7.82
C LEU A 25 -3.36 -14.86 7.19
N ARG A 26 -4.18 -15.55 7.97
CA ARG A 26 -5.57 -15.88 7.59
C ARG A 26 -6.47 -14.67 7.79
N ASP A 27 -7.64 -14.67 7.17
CA ASP A 27 -8.58 -13.54 7.22
C ASP A 27 -8.97 -13.12 8.64
N SER A 28 -9.14 -14.09 9.54
CA SER A 28 -9.46 -13.82 10.95
C SER A 28 -8.32 -13.06 11.66
N GLU A 29 -7.07 -13.37 11.33
CA GLU A 29 -5.88 -12.70 11.88
C GLU A 29 -5.73 -11.31 11.27
N LEU A 30 -5.91 -11.16 9.94
CA LEU A 30 -5.94 -9.86 9.27
C LEU A 30 -6.99 -8.93 9.88
N TYR A 31 -8.19 -9.45 10.16
CA TYR A 31 -9.24 -8.68 10.82
C TYR A 31 -8.80 -8.12 12.19
N GLN A 32 -8.15 -8.94 13.02
CA GLN A 32 -7.66 -8.50 14.33
C GLN A 32 -6.48 -7.53 14.21
N VAL A 33 -5.55 -7.79 13.29
CA VAL A 33 -4.39 -6.91 13.05
C VAL A 33 -4.85 -5.53 12.54
N PHE A 34 -5.83 -5.48 11.65
CA PHE A 34 -6.36 -4.19 11.15
C PHE A 34 -7.08 -3.41 12.24
N ARG A 35 -7.82 -4.09 13.11
CA ARG A 35 -8.36 -3.45 14.31
C ARG A 35 -7.26 -2.87 15.20
N ALA A 36 -6.19 -3.63 15.43
CA ALA A 36 -5.05 -3.16 16.22
C ALA A 36 -4.36 -1.96 15.55
N CYS A 37 -4.12 -1.99 14.24
CA CYS A 37 -3.56 -0.88 13.47
C CYS A 37 -4.43 0.38 13.60
N ARG A 38 -5.74 0.26 13.43
CA ARG A 38 -6.68 1.38 13.64
C ARG A 38 -6.58 1.96 15.05
N ASP A 39 -6.62 1.11 16.07
CA ASP A 39 -6.66 1.54 17.47
C ASP A 39 -5.39 2.28 17.90
N ILE A 40 -4.25 1.97 17.25
CA ILE A 40 -2.95 2.63 17.50
C ILE A 40 -2.61 3.71 16.48
N GLY A 41 -3.47 3.99 15.49
CA GLY A 41 -3.24 5.00 14.46
C GLY A 41 -2.15 4.66 13.44
N ALA A 42 -1.96 3.37 13.14
CA ALA A 42 -0.98 2.88 12.17
C ALA A 42 -1.62 2.48 10.82
N ILE A 43 -0.81 2.49 9.76
CA ILE A 43 -1.21 2.05 8.42
C ILE A 43 -0.91 0.55 8.24
N ALA A 44 -1.89 -0.19 7.74
CA ALA A 44 -1.74 -1.59 7.39
C ALA A 44 -1.22 -1.74 5.95
N ARG A 45 0.06 -2.12 5.78
CA ARG A 45 0.65 -2.48 4.48
C ARG A 45 0.41 -3.97 4.21
N VAL A 46 -0.03 -4.32 2.99
CA VAL A 46 -0.37 -5.71 2.67
C VAL A 46 0.16 -6.12 1.31
N HIS A 47 0.91 -7.23 1.30
CA HIS A 47 1.25 -7.98 0.10
C HIS A 47 0.10 -8.92 -0.21
N ALA A 48 -0.65 -8.62 -1.27
CA ALA A 48 -1.93 -9.24 -1.56
C ALA A 48 -1.84 -10.20 -2.76
N GLU A 49 -1.46 -11.45 -2.49
CA GLU A 49 -1.66 -12.59 -3.40
C GLU A 49 -2.35 -13.71 -2.59
N ASN A 50 -3.19 -14.52 -3.21
CA ASN A 50 -3.80 -15.66 -2.54
C ASN A 50 -2.76 -16.76 -2.27
N GLY A 51 -2.27 -16.86 -1.03
CA GLY A 51 -1.19 -17.79 -0.66
C GLY A 51 -1.50 -19.27 -0.81
N GLU A 52 -2.76 -19.67 -0.68
CA GLU A 52 -3.17 -21.06 -0.87
C GLU A 52 -3.06 -21.43 -2.36
N LEU A 53 -3.60 -20.58 -3.24
CA LEU A 53 -3.56 -20.81 -4.68
C LEU A 53 -2.13 -20.67 -5.25
N VAL A 54 -1.32 -19.75 -4.70
CA VAL A 54 0.11 -19.66 -5.06
C VAL A 54 0.84 -20.97 -4.72
N ALA A 55 0.56 -21.55 -3.55
CA ALA A 55 1.23 -22.79 -3.13
C ALA A 55 0.85 -23.97 -4.02
N GLU A 56 -0.43 -24.12 -4.35
CA GLU A 56 -0.89 -25.17 -5.27
C GLU A 56 -0.40 -24.93 -6.70
N GLY A 57 -0.44 -23.70 -7.21
CA GLY A 57 0.06 -23.37 -8.55
C GLY A 57 1.57 -23.60 -8.70
N ALA A 58 2.36 -23.33 -7.66
CA ALA A 58 3.79 -23.61 -7.67
C ALA A 58 4.08 -25.11 -7.69
N LYS A 59 3.31 -25.90 -6.92
CA LYS A 59 3.39 -27.35 -6.94
C LYS A 59 3.01 -27.92 -8.31
N GLU A 60 1.90 -27.46 -8.89
CA GLU A 60 1.43 -27.90 -10.20
C GLU A 60 2.45 -27.60 -11.30
N ALA A 61 3.04 -26.39 -11.32
CA ALA A 61 4.07 -26.03 -12.28
C ALA A 61 5.29 -26.98 -12.20
N LEU A 62 5.74 -27.30 -10.98
CA LEU A 62 6.85 -28.24 -10.76
C LEU A 62 6.47 -29.68 -11.17
N ASP A 63 5.26 -30.13 -10.87
CA ASP A 63 4.75 -31.46 -11.25
C ASP A 63 4.66 -31.61 -12.79
N LEU A 64 4.44 -30.51 -13.52
CA LEU A 64 4.51 -30.44 -14.98
C LEU A 64 5.95 -30.31 -15.53
N GLY A 65 6.95 -30.29 -14.67
CA GLY A 65 8.37 -30.17 -15.04
C GLY A 65 8.83 -28.74 -15.35
N ILE A 66 8.03 -27.73 -15.02
CA ILE A 66 8.39 -26.31 -15.21
C ILE A 66 9.24 -25.87 -14.03
N THR A 67 10.57 -25.97 -14.20
CA THR A 67 11.56 -25.62 -13.17
C THR A 67 12.33 -24.33 -13.48
N GLY A 68 12.06 -23.69 -14.64
CA GLY A 68 12.68 -22.44 -15.03
C GLY A 68 12.04 -21.21 -14.35
N PRO A 69 12.65 -20.02 -14.49
CA PRO A 69 12.14 -18.78 -13.89
C PRO A 69 10.73 -18.41 -14.35
N GLU A 70 10.31 -18.81 -15.55
CA GLU A 70 8.93 -18.65 -16.07
C GLU A 70 7.87 -19.25 -15.17
N GLY A 71 8.23 -20.27 -14.36
CA GLY A 71 7.34 -20.85 -13.37
C GLY A 71 6.80 -19.84 -12.36
N ILE A 72 7.51 -18.74 -12.06
CA ILE A 72 7.02 -17.71 -11.11
C ILE A 72 5.81 -16.96 -11.63
N GLU A 73 5.69 -16.78 -12.95
CA GLU A 73 4.58 -16.08 -13.58
C GLU A 73 3.40 -17.04 -13.78
N ILE A 74 3.70 -18.26 -14.25
CA ILE A 74 2.71 -19.33 -14.48
C ILE A 74 2.00 -19.75 -13.19
N SER A 75 2.73 -19.91 -12.09
CA SER A 75 2.16 -20.37 -10.81
C SER A 75 1.33 -19.30 -10.08
N ARG A 76 1.34 -18.05 -10.57
CA ARG A 76 0.82 -16.88 -9.83
C ARG A 76 0.12 -15.90 -10.78
N PRO A 77 -0.89 -16.33 -11.57
CA PRO A 77 -1.55 -15.45 -12.52
C PRO A 77 -2.23 -14.28 -11.80
N GLU A 78 -2.46 -13.18 -12.52
CA GLU A 78 -2.87 -11.91 -11.91
C GLU A 78 -4.20 -11.95 -11.15
N GLU A 79 -5.07 -12.90 -11.45
CA GLU A 79 -6.32 -13.11 -10.72
C GLU A 79 -6.10 -13.43 -9.23
N LEU A 80 -4.99 -14.09 -8.85
CA LEU A 80 -4.64 -14.37 -7.45
C LEU A 80 -4.28 -13.10 -6.70
N GLU A 81 -3.68 -12.12 -7.38
CA GLU A 81 -3.39 -10.79 -6.83
C GLU A 81 -4.68 -9.97 -6.70
N ALA A 82 -5.51 -9.98 -7.73
CA ALA A 82 -6.78 -9.24 -7.76
C ALA A 82 -7.78 -9.74 -6.70
N GLU A 83 -7.92 -11.05 -6.52
CA GLU A 83 -8.77 -11.65 -5.49
C GLU A 83 -8.32 -11.22 -4.09
N ALA A 84 -7.04 -11.41 -3.77
CA ALA A 84 -6.49 -11.06 -2.47
C ALA A 84 -6.58 -9.55 -2.20
N THR A 85 -6.35 -8.71 -3.22
CA THR A 85 -6.53 -7.26 -3.16
C THR A 85 -7.98 -6.90 -2.84
N HIS A 86 -8.95 -7.53 -3.49
CA HIS A 86 -10.37 -7.30 -3.23
C HIS A 86 -10.77 -7.73 -1.81
N ARG A 87 -10.30 -8.91 -1.39
CA ARG A 87 -10.57 -9.47 -0.06
C ARG A 87 -10.00 -8.60 1.05
N VAL A 88 -8.75 -8.16 0.94
CA VAL A 88 -8.12 -7.32 1.97
C VAL A 88 -8.77 -5.95 2.09
N ILE A 89 -9.15 -5.33 0.97
CA ILE A 89 -9.91 -4.07 0.97
C ILE A 89 -11.24 -4.26 1.68
N THR A 90 -11.90 -5.40 1.48
CA THR A 90 -13.17 -5.73 2.15
C THR A 90 -12.98 -5.84 3.66
N ILE A 91 -11.97 -6.58 4.13
CA ILE A 91 -11.64 -6.71 5.56
C ILE A 91 -11.28 -5.34 6.17
N ALA A 92 -10.43 -4.56 5.49
CA ALA A 92 -10.03 -3.23 5.92
C ALA A 92 -11.23 -2.28 6.07
N ASN A 93 -12.14 -2.29 5.10
CA ASN A 93 -13.35 -1.49 5.14
C ASN A 93 -14.28 -1.89 6.30
N ARG A 94 -14.39 -3.20 6.60
CA ARG A 94 -15.17 -3.69 7.76
C ARG A 94 -14.57 -3.34 9.12
N THR A 95 -13.26 -3.14 9.18
CA THR A 95 -12.56 -2.77 10.42
C THR A 95 -12.37 -1.25 10.57
N HIS A 96 -12.66 -0.48 9.53
CA HIS A 96 -12.36 0.96 9.41
C HIS A 96 -10.86 1.26 9.57
N CYS A 97 -9.99 0.36 9.10
CA CYS A 97 -8.55 0.57 9.06
C CYS A 97 -8.15 1.07 7.66
N PRO A 98 -7.33 2.13 7.52
CA PRO A 98 -6.71 2.45 6.25
C PRO A 98 -5.76 1.31 5.83
N VAL A 99 -5.84 0.90 4.57
CA VAL A 99 -4.98 -0.15 4.01
C VAL A 99 -4.13 0.39 2.87
N TYR A 100 -2.92 -0.12 2.77
CA TYR A 100 -1.91 0.26 1.80
C TYR A 100 -1.42 -1.00 1.07
N LEU A 101 -1.81 -1.15 -0.20
CA LEU A 101 -1.42 -2.28 -1.02
C LEU A 101 0.00 -2.05 -1.53
N VAL A 102 0.89 -3.02 -1.32
CA VAL A 102 2.28 -2.93 -1.80
C VAL A 102 2.46 -3.74 -3.07
N ASN A 103 3.39 -3.32 -3.92
CA ASN A 103 3.82 -4.04 -5.12
C ASN A 103 2.68 -4.40 -6.08
N VAL A 104 1.69 -3.51 -6.27
CA VAL A 104 0.62 -3.75 -7.26
C VAL A 104 1.26 -3.94 -8.63
N SER A 105 1.08 -5.14 -9.21
CA SER A 105 1.80 -5.56 -10.42
C SER A 105 0.90 -5.75 -11.64
N SER A 106 -0.41 -5.88 -11.46
CA SER A 106 -1.34 -6.18 -12.54
C SER A 106 -2.39 -5.09 -12.78
N MET A 107 -2.94 -5.09 -14.00
CA MET A 107 -4.08 -4.24 -14.34
C MET A 107 -5.30 -4.63 -13.52
N SER A 108 -5.55 -5.94 -13.35
CA SER A 108 -6.66 -6.48 -12.56
C SER A 108 -6.65 -6.00 -11.10
N ALA A 109 -5.51 -6.05 -10.40
CA ALA A 109 -5.40 -5.51 -9.05
C ALA A 109 -5.53 -3.96 -9.04
N GLY A 110 -5.00 -3.29 -10.06
CA GLY A 110 -5.17 -1.84 -10.27
C GLY A 110 -6.64 -1.42 -10.39
N ASP A 111 -7.44 -2.16 -11.17
CA ASP A 111 -8.88 -1.93 -11.34
C ASP A 111 -9.64 -2.13 -10.02
N VAL A 112 -9.30 -3.16 -9.25
CA VAL A 112 -9.89 -3.40 -7.93
C VAL A 112 -9.61 -2.22 -6.99
N VAL A 113 -8.38 -1.70 -6.97
CA VAL A 113 -8.01 -0.51 -6.18
C VAL A 113 -8.79 0.72 -6.67
N ALA A 114 -8.85 0.95 -7.97
CA ALA A 114 -9.55 2.09 -8.56
C ALA A 114 -11.05 2.08 -8.21
N ALA A 115 -11.70 0.93 -8.34
CA ALA A 115 -13.11 0.74 -7.98
C ALA A 115 -13.35 0.96 -6.48
N ALA A 116 -12.46 0.47 -5.62
CA ALA A 116 -12.53 0.70 -4.18
C ALA A 116 -12.40 2.18 -3.81
N LYS A 117 -11.48 2.91 -4.45
CA LYS A 117 -11.33 4.36 -4.28
C LYS A 117 -12.58 5.13 -4.73
N MET A 118 -13.16 4.76 -5.87
CA MET A 118 -14.42 5.36 -6.36
C MET A 118 -15.59 5.17 -5.37
N GLN A 119 -15.59 4.09 -4.60
CA GLN A 119 -16.57 3.84 -3.54
C GLN A 119 -16.27 4.58 -2.23
N GLY A 120 -15.24 5.42 -2.17
CA GLY A 120 -14.84 6.17 -0.98
C GLY A 120 -14.14 5.33 0.10
N LYS A 121 -13.69 4.12 -0.22
CA LYS A 121 -12.92 3.29 0.72
C LYS A 121 -11.53 3.90 0.93
N VAL A 122 -11.03 3.84 2.16
CA VAL A 122 -9.71 4.38 2.51
C VAL A 122 -8.62 3.38 2.13
N VAL A 123 -8.25 3.39 0.85
CA VAL A 123 -7.23 2.51 0.26
C VAL A 123 -6.17 3.32 -0.46
N TYR A 124 -4.91 2.97 -0.18
CA TYR A 124 -3.73 3.45 -0.89
C TYR A 124 -3.06 2.26 -1.59
N ALA A 125 -2.29 2.54 -2.62
CA ALA A 125 -1.56 1.52 -3.35
C ALA A 125 -0.20 2.07 -3.78
N GLU A 126 0.77 1.18 -3.84
CA GLU A 126 2.14 1.37 -4.30
C GLU A 126 2.43 0.35 -5.38
N THR A 127 3.25 0.74 -6.34
CA THR A 127 3.86 -0.18 -7.30
C THR A 127 5.36 0.06 -7.32
N THR A 128 6.13 -0.88 -7.85
CA THR A 128 7.58 -0.76 -7.95
C THR A 128 7.98 -0.20 -9.31
N THR A 129 9.21 0.33 -9.41
CA THR A 129 9.77 0.72 -10.72
C THR A 129 9.77 -0.43 -11.71
N ALA A 130 10.05 -1.66 -11.26
CA ALA A 130 10.06 -2.84 -12.11
C ALA A 130 8.66 -3.09 -12.71
N HIS A 131 7.62 -3.13 -11.87
CA HIS A 131 6.24 -3.34 -12.32
C HIS A 131 5.72 -2.22 -13.23
N ALA A 132 6.12 -0.97 -12.97
CA ALA A 132 5.68 0.18 -13.75
C ALA A 132 6.39 0.33 -15.11
N THR A 133 7.50 -0.39 -15.36
CA THR A 133 8.34 -0.17 -16.55
C THR A 133 8.73 -1.41 -17.33
N LEU A 134 8.71 -2.60 -16.71
CA LEU A 134 9.15 -3.87 -17.30
C LEU A 134 7.97 -4.80 -17.56
N THR A 135 8.21 -5.86 -18.33
CA THR A 135 7.22 -6.91 -18.63
C THR A 135 7.74 -8.29 -18.23
N GLY A 136 6.83 -9.25 -18.04
CA GLY A 136 7.12 -10.64 -17.72
C GLY A 136 7.82 -11.42 -18.85
N LEU A 137 7.95 -10.82 -20.05
CA LEU A 137 8.66 -11.45 -21.17
C LEU A 137 10.11 -11.81 -20.82
N HIS A 138 10.72 -11.10 -19.87
CA HIS A 138 12.06 -11.42 -19.39
C HIS A 138 12.18 -12.81 -18.74
N TYR A 139 11.09 -13.38 -18.22
CA TYR A 139 11.10 -14.73 -17.64
C TYR A 139 11.32 -15.83 -18.68
N TYR A 140 11.00 -15.56 -19.94
CA TYR A 140 11.11 -16.51 -21.06
C TYR A 140 12.40 -16.30 -21.87
N HIS A 141 13.37 -15.57 -21.32
CA HIS A 141 14.65 -15.35 -21.96
C HIS A 141 15.48 -16.66 -22.01
N GLN A 142 16.22 -16.88 -23.10
CA GLN A 142 16.97 -18.12 -23.31
C GLN A 142 18.14 -18.30 -22.34
N ASP A 143 18.76 -17.19 -21.92
CA ASP A 143 19.72 -17.22 -20.81
C ASP A 143 19.00 -17.26 -19.46
N TRP A 144 19.26 -18.33 -18.71
CA TRP A 144 18.66 -18.58 -17.41
C TRP A 144 19.03 -17.49 -16.39
N PHE A 145 20.27 -16.99 -16.41
CA PHE A 145 20.69 -15.95 -15.45
C PHE A 145 19.96 -14.64 -15.68
N HIS A 146 19.77 -14.25 -16.95
CA HIS A 146 18.90 -13.14 -17.30
C HIS A 146 17.49 -13.35 -16.75
N ALA A 147 16.84 -14.48 -17.05
CA ALA A 147 15.47 -14.72 -16.62
C ALA A 147 15.32 -14.74 -15.08
N ALA A 148 16.24 -15.39 -14.39
CA ALA A 148 16.26 -15.47 -12.93
C ALA A 148 16.45 -14.10 -12.26
N ALA A 149 17.17 -13.16 -12.89
CA ALA A 149 17.41 -11.83 -12.34
C ALA A 149 16.14 -10.97 -12.20
N TYR A 150 15.06 -11.31 -12.89
CA TYR A 150 13.78 -10.59 -12.86
C TYR A 150 12.76 -11.23 -11.91
N VAL A 151 13.11 -12.36 -11.28
CA VAL A 151 12.20 -13.07 -10.36
C VAL A 151 11.93 -12.20 -9.14
N THR A 152 10.67 -11.80 -9.00
CA THR A 152 10.14 -11.01 -7.88
C THR A 152 8.67 -11.34 -7.68
N VAL A 153 8.06 -10.86 -6.60
CA VAL A 153 6.65 -11.09 -6.30
C VAL A 153 5.88 -9.82 -5.93
N PRO A 154 4.61 -9.68 -6.36
CA PRO A 154 3.99 -10.47 -7.42
C PRO A 154 4.80 -10.36 -8.74
N PRO A 155 4.73 -11.35 -9.66
CA PRO A 155 5.60 -11.36 -10.83
C PRO A 155 5.31 -10.19 -11.77
N LEU A 156 6.29 -9.87 -12.63
CA LEU A 156 6.06 -9.01 -13.79
C LEU A 156 5.04 -9.69 -14.73
N ARG A 157 4.10 -8.93 -15.29
CA ARG A 157 3.01 -9.49 -16.10
C ARG A 157 3.38 -9.56 -17.57
N LEU A 158 2.91 -10.60 -18.26
CA LEU A 158 3.16 -10.79 -19.70
C LEU A 158 2.42 -9.78 -20.57
N ASP A 159 1.26 -9.29 -20.14
CA ASP A 159 0.52 -8.28 -20.89
C ASP A 159 1.34 -7.00 -21.00
N THR A 160 1.70 -6.65 -22.24
CA THR A 160 2.53 -5.49 -22.57
C THR A 160 1.88 -4.15 -22.24
N ASN A 161 0.55 -4.13 -22.02
CA ASN A 161 -0.16 -2.92 -21.62
C ASN A 161 -0.03 -2.62 -20.12
N THR A 162 0.41 -3.60 -19.31
CA THR A 162 0.45 -3.49 -17.84
C THR A 162 1.24 -2.27 -17.37
N SER A 163 2.45 -2.06 -17.89
CA SER A 163 3.33 -0.96 -17.49
C SER A 163 2.70 0.40 -17.78
N ALA A 164 2.20 0.60 -19.00
CA ALA A 164 1.52 1.83 -19.41
C ALA A 164 0.25 2.08 -18.59
N TYR A 165 -0.53 1.03 -18.31
CA TYR A 165 -1.72 1.12 -17.49
C TYR A 165 -1.40 1.52 -16.04
N LEU A 166 -0.43 0.86 -15.39
CA LEU A 166 0.01 1.19 -14.03
C LEU A 166 0.56 2.62 -13.93
N MET A 167 1.35 3.05 -14.92
CA MET A 167 1.80 4.44 -15.04
C MET A 167 0.63 5.41 -15.18
N SER A 168 -0.43 5.05 -15.92
CA SER A 168 -1.63 5.87 -16.02
C SER A 168 -2.37 5.99 -14.69
N LEU A 169 -2.43 4.92 -13.88
CA LEU A 169 -3.04 4.95 -12.55
C LEU A 169 -2.24 5.84 -11.58
N LEU A 170 -0.91 5.80 -11.66
CA LEU A 170 -0.03 6.70 -10.90
C LEU A 170 -0.22 8.16 -11.31
N ALA A 171 -0.44 8.44 -12.60
CA ALA A 171 -0.70 9.79 -13.09
C ALA A 171 -2.08 10.32 -12.66
N LYS A 172 -3.08 9.45 -12.52
CA LYS A 172 -4.49 9.77 -12.22
C LYS A 172 -4.75 10.22 -10.77
N HIS A 173 -3.78 10.79 -10.07
CA HIS A 173 -4.07 11.47 -8.81
C HIS A 173 -4.80 12.79 -9.11
N PRO A 174 -6.07 12.95 -8.70
CA PRO A 174 -6.71 14.26 -8.81
C PRO A 174 -5.92 15.20 -7.93
N THR A 175 -5.39 16.24 -8.56
CA THR A 175 -4.91 17.38 -7.82
C THR A 175 -6.09 17.99 -7.06
N PRO A 176 -5.89 18.55 -5.85
CA PRO A 176 -6.98 19.20 -5.12
C PRO A 176 -7.72 20.30 -5.90
N TRP A 177 -7.11 20.84 -6.97
CA TRP A 177 -7.69 21.90 -7.80
C TRP A 177 -8.63 21.39 -8.91
N GLU A 178 -8.53 20.14 -9.34
CA GLU A 178 -9.46 19.56 -10.34
C GLU A 178 -10.86 19.29 -9.76
N LEU A 179 -10.96 19.18 -8.43
CA LEU A 179 -12.24 19.17 -7.71
C LEU A 179 -12.87 20.57 -7.59
N SER A 180 -12.23 21.61 -8.15
CA SER A 180 -12.64 23.02 -8.05
C SER A 180 -12.67 23.76 -9.39
N SER A 181 -13.19 23.15 -10.46
CA SER A 181 -13.52 23.86 -11.71
C SER A 181 -15.03 24.14 -11.84
N PRO A 182 -15.41 25.23 -12.54
CA PRO A 182 -16.36 26.23 -12.04
C PRO A 182 -17.82 25.94 -12.39
N GLY A 183 -18.72 26.01 -11.40
CA GLY A 183 -20.16 25.91 -11.63
C GLY A 183 -21.05 25.90 -10.39
N THR A 184 -20.51 25.81 -9.18
CA THR A 184 -21.31 25.76 -7.95
C THR A 184 -21.14 27.05 -7.14
N PRO A 185 -22.21 27.79 -6.80
CA PRO A 185 -22.11 29.01 -6.01
C PRO A 185 -21.49 28.71 -4.64
N LEU A 186 -20.42 29.44 -4.32
CA LEU A 186 -19.73 29.37 -3.04
C LEU A 186 -20.62 29.96 -1.93
N HIS A 187 -21.39 29.13 -1.25
CA HIS A 187 -21.79 29.40 0.13
C HIS A 187 -21.00 28.49 1.06
N GLY A 188 -19.99 29.09 1.70
CA GLY A 188 -19.23 28.65 2.87
C GLY A 188 -19.17 27.16 3.16
N CYS A 189 -18.09 26.49 2.74
CA CYS A 189 -17.72 25.20 3.30
C CYS A 189 -16.33 25.33 3.95
N PRO A 190 -16.14 24.96 5.24
CA PRO A 190 -14.86 25.05 5.92
C PRO A 190 -13.86 24.05 5.33
N ILE A 191 -12.59 24.45 5.32
CA ILE A 191 -11.41 23.61 5.02
C ILE A 191 -11.57 22.23 5.69
N PRO A 192 -11.40 21.10 4.97
CA PRO A 192 -11.45 19.79 5.59
C PRO A 192 -10.25 19.63 6.51
N GLN A 193 -10.49 19.76 7.81
CA GLN A 193 -9.59 19.21 8.82
C GLN A 193 -9.48 17.70 8.58
N ALA A 194 -8.27 17.16 8.73
CA ALA A 194 -8.03 15.73 8.71
C ALA A 194 -9.08 14.98 9.56
N PRO A 195 -9.58 13.80 9.14
CA PRO A 195 -10.59 13.10 9.89
C PRO A 195 -10.06 12.75 11.28
N CYS A 196 -10.53 13.50 12.29
CA CYS A 196 -10.43 13.11 13.69
C CYS A 196 -11.23 11.83 13.88
N PHE A 197 -10.54 10.70 14.08
CA PHE A 197 -11.17 9.45 14.44
C PHE A 197 -11.94 9.60 15.77
N PRO A 198 -13.25 9.28 15.83
CA PRO A 198 -13.99 9.28 17.09
C PRO A 198 -13.52 8.10 17.94
N GLY A 199 -12.61 8.36 18.90
CA GLY A 199 -12.13 7.34 19.84
C GLY A 199 -10.72 7.58 20.40
N ALA A 200 -9.91 8.43 19.76
CA ALA A 200 -8.60 8.79 20.30
C ALA A 200 -8.77 9.81 21.45
N LYS A 201 -8.68 9.33 22.70
CA LYS A 201 -8.49 10.22 23.86
C LYS A 201 -7.12 10.89 23.71
N LEU A 202 -7.11 12.12 23.20
CA LEU A 202 -5.97 13.04 23.32
C LEU A 202 -5.63 13.21 24.82
N PRO A 203 -4.37 13.02 25.25
CA PRO A 203 -3.98 13.40 26.60
C PRO A 203 -4.10 14.92 26.76
N ARG A 204 -4.74 15.34 27.85
CA ARG A 204 -4.97 16.76 28.16
C ARG A 204 -3.68 17.42 28.69
N HIS A 205 -3.29 18.52 28.02
CA HIS A 205 -2.48 19.67 28.48
C HIS A 205 -0.95 19.51 28.69
N PRO A 206 -0.19 20.64 28.76
CA PRO A 206 -0.29 21.90 28.00
C PRO A 206 1.10 22.36 27.45
N THR A 207 1.10 23.55 26.84
CA THR A 207 2.23 24.45 26.54
C THR A 207 3.00 24.26 25.23
N ALA A 208 2.87 25.32 24.42
CA ALA A 208 3.51 25.58 23.16
C ALA A 208 5.04 25.58 23.26
N TRP A 209 5.68 24.92 22.30
CA TRP A 209 7.09 25.12 21.98
C TRP A 209 7.17 25.84 20.63
N MET A 210 7.36 27.17 20.68
CA MET A 210 7.92 27.91 19.55
C MET A 210 9.44 27.75 19.58
N PRO A 211 10.12 27.56 18.43
CA PRO A 211 11.58 27.57 18.39
C PRO A 211 12.11 29.01 18.55
N ARG A 212 13.00 29.22 19.54
CA ARG A 212 13.76 30.46 19.68
C ARG A 212 14.91 30.49 18.67
N SER A 213 14.99 31.54 17.88
CA SER A 213 16.18 31.90 17.08
C SER A 213 17.35 32.29 18.00
N PRO A 214 18.61 31.96 17.66
CA PRO A 214 19.75 32.26 18.53
C PRO A 214 20.28 33.69 18.35
N GLY A 215 20.25 34.44 19.45
CA GLY A 215 21.37 35.23 19.99
C GLY A 215 21.92 36.43 19.22
N THR A 216 21.64 37.64 19.71
CA THR A 216 22.63 38.73 19.88
C THR A 216 22.08 39.78 20.89
N PRO A 217 22.93 40.46 21.69
CA PRO A 217 22.58 40.91 23.04
C PRO A 217 21.95 42.32 23.13
N LEU A 218 21.24 42.55 24.24
CA LEU A 218 20.57 43.80 24.64
C LEU A 218 21.57 44.92 25.04
N PRO A 219 21.17 46.20 24.95
CA PRO A 219 22.07 47.35 25.00
C PRO A 219 22.43 47.79 26.43
N GLY A 220 23.65 48.29 26.58
CA GLY A 220 24.14 48.93 27.79
C GLY A 220 23.55 50.34 27.98
N HIS A 221 23.24 50.65 29.24
CA HIS A 221 23.11 52.02 29.73
C HIS A 221 24.15 52.24 30.83
N CYS A 222 24.98 53.28 30.64
CA CYS A 222 25.93 53.82 31.61
C CYS A 222 25.24 54.66 32.69
N ALA A 223 25.71 54.54 33.93
CA ALA A 223 26.09 55.64 34.84
C ALA A 223 26.49 55.06 36.21
N PRO A 224 27.28 55.75 37.05
CA PRO A 224 27.92 57.06 36.88
C PRO A 224 29.43 57.01 36.59
#